data_AF-A0A218XZF2-F1
#
_entry.id   AF-A0A218XZF2-F1
#
_cell.length_a   1.000
_cell.length_b   1.000
_cell.length_c   1.000
_cell.angle_alpha   90.00
_cell.angle_beta   90.00
_cell.angle_gamma   90.00
#
_symmetry.space_group_name_H-M   'P 1'
#
loop_
_entity.id
_entity.type
_entity.pdbx_description
1 polymer ?
#
loop_
_entity_poly.entity_id
_entity_poly.type
_entity_poly.pdbx_seq_one_letter_code
_entity_poly.pdbx_strand_id
1 'polypeptide(L)'
;MESSCEESKTPNWDVSLLEIRDRLSEFAEVRGWTQYHSPRNLLLALVGEVGELSEIFQWKGEVAKGLPNWSTADKEHLEEELSDVLLYLVRLADVCGLDLGQAALTKITKNARKYPVARS
;
A
#
# COMPACT_ATOMS: atom_id res chain seq x y z
N MET A 1 -23.23 -4.41 -43.81
CA MET A 1 -23.16 -3.67 -42.53
C MET A 1 -22.76 -4.66 -41.47
N GLU A 2 -21.46 -4.95 -41.39
CA GLU A 2 -20.90 -5.75 -40.31
C GLU A 2 -20.68 -4.82 -39.13
N SER A 3 -21.47 -5.00 -38.09
CA SER A 3 -21.31 -4.30 -36.82
C SER A 3 -20.17 -4.99 -36.08
N SER A 4 -18.98 -4.41 -36.18
CA SER A 4 -17.86 -4.76 -35.31
C SER A 4 -18.24 -4.42 -33.88
N CYS A 5 -18.42 -5.45 -33.06
CA CYS A 5 -18.42 -5.29 -31.61
C CYS A 5 -17.03 -4.80 -31.20
N GLU A 6 -16.95 -3.55 -30.74
CA GLU A 6 -15.77 -3.06 -30.03
C GLU A 6 -15.67 -3.84 -28.71
N GLU A 7 -14.67 -4.71 -28.62
CA GLU A 7 -14.24 -5.29 -27.35
C GLU A 7 -13.84 -4.15 -26.41
N SER A 8 -14.63 -3.96 -25.36
CA SER A 8 -14.31 -3.04 -24.28
C SER A 8 -13.04 -3.53 -23.57
N LYS A 9 -11.90 -2.92 -23.90
CA LYS A 9 -10.65 -3.11 -23.14
C LYS A 9 -10.88 -2.63 -21.71
N THR A 10 -11.03 -3.56 -20.77
CA THR A 10 -10.94 -3.25 -19.34
C THR A 10 -9.56 -2.66 -19.06
N PRO A 11 -9.45 -1.48 -18.43
CA PRO A 11 -8.15 -0.88 -18.13
C PRO A 11 -7.35 -1.82 -17.24
N ASN A 12 -6.06 -2.01 -17.57
CA ASN A 12 -5.14 -2.77 -16.73
C ASN A 12 -4.89 -1.94 -15.45
N TRP A 13 -5.46 -2.39 -14.33
CA TRP A 13 -5.37 -1.76 -13.02
C TRP A 13 -4.18 -2.26 -12.19
N ASP A 14 -3.31 -3.07 -12.79
CA ASP A 14 -2.14 -3.63 -12.11
C ASP A 14 -1.04 -2.56 -11.98
N VAL A 15 -0.94 -1.95 -10.80
CA VAL A 15 0.09 -0.97 -10.45
C VAL A 15 1.14 -1.66 -9.59
N SER A 16 2.40 -1.65 -10.06
CA SER A 16 3.50 -2.28 -9.34
C SER A 16 4.08 -1.38 -8.23
N LEU A 17 4.73 -1.98 -7.22
CA LEU A 17 5.46 -1.21 -6.20
C LEU A 17 6.60 -0.37 -6.79
N LEU A 18 7.20 -0.82 -7.90
CA LEU A 18 8.22 -0.05 -8.61
C LEU A 18 7.62 1.18 -9.27
N GLU A 19 6.42 1.07 -9.84
CA GLU A 19 5.71 2.21 -10.40
C GLU A 19 5.31 3.23 -9.33
N ILE A 20 4.79 2.76 -8.18
CA ILE A 20 4.48 3.63 -7.04
C ILE A 20 5.73 4.36 -6.56
N ARG A 21 6.85 3.63 -6.39
CA ARG A 21 8.14 4.22 -6.03
C ARG A 21 8.54 5.33 -6.98
N ASP A 22 8.50 5.06 -8.29
CA ASP A 22 8.95 6.00 -9.31
C ASP A 22 8.10 7.28 -9.30
N ARG A 23 6.76 7.12 -9.22
CA ARG A 23 5.83 8.26 -9.11
C ARG A 23 6.03 9.06 -7.83
N LEU A 24 6.28 8.41 -6.69
CA LEU A 24 6.58 9.09 -5.42
C LEU A 24 7.90 9.85 -5.46
N SER A 25 8.92 9.28 -6.10
CA SER A 25 10.21 9.94 -6.24
C SER A 25 10.10 11.19 -7.10
N GLU A 26 9.42 11.09 -8.24
CA GLU A 26 9.12 12.24 -9.11
C GLU A 26 8.30 13.30 -8.36
N PHE A 27 7.24 12.88 -7.66
CA PHE A 27 6.38 13.78 -6.89
C PHE A 27 7.16 14.59 -5.83
N ALA A 28 8.09 13.93 -5.14
CA ALA A 28 8.95 14.56 -4.14
C ALA A 28 10.00 15.49 -4.77
N GLU A 29 10.58 15.10 -5.90
CA GLU A 29 11.59 15.88 -6.61
C GLU A 29 11.03 17.20 -7.13
N VAL A 30 9.89 17.17 -7.84
CA VAL A 30 9.29 18.38 -8.41
C VAL A 30 8.84 19.40 -7.34
N ARG A 31 8.66 18.95 -6.10
CA ARG A 31 8.32 19.80 -4.94
C ARG A 31 9.52 20.19 -4.09
N GLY A 32 10.72 19.69 -4.42
CA GLY A 32 11.92 19.90 -3.61
C GLY A 32 11.82 19.26 -2.22
N TRP A 33 10.98 18.23 -2.06
CA TRP A 33 10.74 17.57 -0.77
C TRP A 33 11.77 16.50 -0.42
N THR A 34 12.61 16.10 -1.39
CA THR A 34 13.69 15.13 -1.17
C THR A 34 14.57 15.47 0.04
N GLN A 35 14.77 16.76 0.35
CA GLN A 35 15.52 17.21 1.52
C GLN A 35 14.91 16.80 2.88
N TYR A 36 13.60 16.57 2.93
CA TYR A 36 12.88 16.17 4.15
C TYR A 36 12.76 14.65 4.28
N HIS A 37 12.98 13.91 3.18
CA HIS A 37 12.81 12.45 3.08
C HIS A 37 14.03 11.67 3.62
N SER A 38 14.51 12.01 4.81
CA SER A 38 15.46 11.15 5.52
C SER A 38 14.77 9.87 6.02
N PRO A 39 15.47 8.71 6.15
CA PRO A 39 14.86 7.47 6.62
C PRO A 39 14.11 7.61 7.95
N ARG A 40 14.65 8.37 8.90
CA ARG A 40 14.00 8.61 10.19
C ARG A 40 12.71 9.39 10.03
N ASN A 41 12.69 10.45 9.22
CA ASN A 41 11.50 11.27 9.04
C ASN A 41 10.39 10.49 8.35
N LEU A 42 10.72 9.70 7.32
CA LEU A 42 9.77 8.83 6.63
C LEU A 42 9.22 7.74 7.56
N LEU A 43 10.05 7.16 8.42
CA LEU A 43 9.59 6.21 9.44
C LEU A 43 8.61 6.87 10.42
N LEU A 44 8.89 8.09 10.87
CA LEU A 44 8.00 8.80 11.79
C LEU A 44 6.67 9.18 11.12
N ALA A 45 6.69 9.60 9.85
CA ALA A 45 5.49 9.84 9.07
C ALA A 45 4.66 8.55 8.92
N LEU A 46 5.31 7.44 8.53
CA LEU A 46 4.67 6.11 8.47
C LEU A 46 3.99 5.72 9.79
N VAL A 47 4.62 5.99 10.94
CA VAL A 47 4.01 5.73 12.25
C VAL A 47 2.78 6.62 12.49
N GLY A 48 2.81 7.86 12.01
CA GLY A 48 1.65 8.76 12.01
C GLY A 48 0.46 8.16 11.27
N GLU A 49 0.66 7.75 10.01
CA GLU A 49 -0.41 7.17 9.18
C GLU A 49 -0.92 5.83 9.74
N VAL A 50 -0.05 5.03 10.38
CA VAL A 50 -0.49 3.83 11.11
C VAL A 50 -1.37 4.21 12.31
N GLY A 51 -1.09 5.36 12.93
CA GLY A 51 -1.93 5.95 13.97
C GLY A 51 -3.31 6.34 13.43
N GLU A 52 -3.37 7.10 12.34
CA GLU A 52 -4.61 7.53 11.69
C GLU A 52 -5.45 6.32 11.23
N LEU A 53 -4.81 5.34 10.59
CA LEU A 53 -5.43 4.04 10.29
C LEU A 53 -5.99 3.36 11.55
N SER A 54 -5.28 3.41 12.68
CA SER A 54 -5.74 2.81 13.93
C SER A 54 -6.96 3.55 14.51
N GLU A 55 -7.05 4.87 14.34
CA GLU A 55 -8.17 5.68 14.81
C GLU A 55 -9.50 5.29 14.15
N ILE A 56 -9.47 4.80 12.90
CA ILE A 56 -10.65 4.26 12.21
C ILE A 56 -11.26 3.07 12.97
N PHE A 57 -10.41 2.25 13.59
CA PHE A 57 -10.82 1.03 14.28
C PHE A 57 -10.98 1.18 15.79
N GLN A 58 -10.41 2.22 16.41
CA GLN A 58 -10.20 2.30 17.87
C GLN A 58 -11.47 2.12 18.73
N TRP A 59 -12.65 2.50 18.22
CA TRP A 59 -13.94 2.38 18.91
C TRP A 59 -14.88 1.36 18.27
N LYS A 60 -14.43 0.63 17.24
CA LYS A 60 -15.20 -0.45 16.63
C LYS A 60 -15.03 -1.69 17.54
N GLY A 61 -16.12 -2.46 17.72
CA GLY A 61 -16.03 -3.81 18.29
C GLY A 61 -15.40 -4.78 17.29
N GLU A 62 -15.77 -6.06 17.34
CA GLU A 62 -15.36 -7.03 16.32
C GLU A 62 -15.77 -6.57 14.91
N VAL A 63 -14.80 -6.44 14.00
CA VAL A 63 -15.01 -6.02 12.61
C VAL A 63 -15.06 -7.23 11.70
N ALA A 64 -16.20 -7.44 11.05
CA ALA A 64 -16.38 -8.54 10.11
C ALA A 64 -15.59 -8.33 8.82
N LYS A 65 -15.04 -9.43 8.28
CA LYS A 65 -14.37 -9.44 6.97
C LYS A 65 -15.31 -8.88 5.89
N GLY A 66 -14.76 -8.03 5.02
CA GLY A 66 -15.51 -7.40 3.93
C GLY A 66 -16.33 -6.17 4.35
N LEU A 67 -16.27 -5.78 5.62
CA LEU A 67 -16.83 -4.52 6.12
C LEU A 67 -18.31 -4.30 5.72
N PRO A 68 -19.22 -5.27 5.94
CA PRO A 68 -20.60 -5.21 5.44
C PRO A 68 -21.41 -4.06 6.06
N ASN A 69 -21.06 -3.65 7.29
CA ASN A 69 -21.78 -2.62 8.05
C ASN A 69 -21.09 -1.25 8.02
N TRP A 70 -20.09 -1.08 7.15
CA TRP A 70 -19.35 0.18 7.04
C TRP A 70 -20.01 1.04 5.96
N SER A 71 -20.13 2.34 6.24
CA SER A 71 -20.60 3.30 5.25
C SER A 71 -19.59 3.46 4.12
N THR A 72 -20.00 4.07 3.00
CA THR A 72 -19.08 4.42 1.92
C THR A 72 -17.96 5.32 2.42
N ALA A 73 -18.28 6.33 3.23
CA ALA A 73 -17.30 7.24 3.80
C ALA A 73 -16.31 6.53 4.74
N ASP A 74 -16.76 5.55 5.55
CA ASP A 74 -15.83 4.76 6.38
C ASP A 74 -14.83 3.96 5.50
N LYS A 75 -15.27 3.47 4.34
CA LYS A 75 -14.43 2.69 3.42
C LYS A 75 -13.47 3.55 2.62
N GLU A 76 -13.92 4.74 2.19
CA GLU A 76 -13.07 5.74 1.54
C GLU A 76 -11.95 6.18 2.48
N HIS A 77 -12.28 6.54 3.73
CA HIS A 77 -11.28 6.90 4.73
C HIS A 77 -10.30 5.75 5.02
N LEU A 78 -10.79 4.51 5.10
CA LEU A 78 -9.92 3.34 5.24
C LEU A 78 -8.97 3.17 4.04
N GLU A 79 -9.45 3.42 2.82
CA GLU A 79 -8.65 3.34 1.60
C GLU A 79 -7.55 4.40 1.57
N GLU A 80 -7.86 5.62 2.00
CA GLU A 80 -6.90 6.73 2.14
C GLU A 80 -5.78 6.35 3.13
N GLU A 81 -6.12 5.98 4.36
CA GLU A 81 -5.10 5.67 5.39
C GLU A 81 -4.27 4.42 5.06
N LEU A 82 -4.87 3.39 4.46
CA LEU A 82 -4.11 2.24 3.96
C LEU A 82 -3.14 2.65 2.84
N SER A 83 -3.56 3.59 1.99
CA SER A 83 -2.73 4.11 0.91
C SER A 83 -1.58 4.92 1.48
N ASP A 84 -1.81 5.81 2.44
CA ASP A 84 -0.74 6.62 3.04
C ASP A 84 0.31 5.77 3.74
N VAL A 85 -0.11 4.74 4.50
CA VAL A 85 0.81 3.73 5.05
C VAL A 85 1.65 3.06 3.96
N LEU A 86 1.02 2.65 2.84
CA LEU A 86 1.73 2.04 1.72
C LEU A 86 2.74 3.00 1.08
N LEU A 87 2.33 4.25 0.82
CA LEU A 87 3.16 5.24 0.13
C LEU A 87 4.40 5.59 0.95
N TYR A 88 4.27 5.81 2.26
CA TYR A 88 5.44 6.05 3.11
C TYR A 88 6.32 4.82 3.25
N LEU A 89 5.77 3.61 3.32
CA LEU A 89 6.56 2.40 3.37
C LEU A 89 7.38 2.19 2.08
N VAL A 90 6.76 2.42 0.92
CA VAL A 90 7.44 2.36 -0.38
C VAL A 90 8.54 3.42 -0.46
N ARG A 91 8.25 4.66 -0.07
CA ARG A 91 9.25 5.73 -0.11
C ARG A 91 10.39 5.51 0.89
N LEU A 92 10.10 4.96 2.06
CA LEU A 92 11.12 4.58 3.04
C LEU A 92 12.05 3.49 2.47
N ALA A 93 11.48 2.45 1.86
CA ALA A 93 12.26 1.38 1.23
C ALA A 93 13.18 1.93 0.12
N ASP A 94 12.64 2.82 -0.72
CA ASP A 94 13.37 3.48 -1.80
C ASP A 94 14.57 4.28 -1.32
N VAL A 95 14.37 5.17 -0.34
CA VAL A 95 15.46 5.97 0.26
C VAL A 95 16.49 5.09 0.97
N CYS A 96 16.09 3.90 1.44
CA CYS A 96 16.99 2.89 2.00
C CYS A 96 17.66 2.00 0.94
N GLY A 97 17.35 2.16 -0.36
CA GLY A 97 17.93 1.35 -1.44
C GLY A 97 17.41 -0.10 -1.48
N LEU A 98 16.18 -0.32 -1.04
CA LEU A 98 15.56 -1.65 -0.95
C LEU A 98 14.50 -1.85 -2.04
N ASP A 99 14.59 -2.96 -2.76
CA ASP A 99 13.46 -3.45 -3.56
C ASP A 99 12.43 -4.10 -2.63
N LEU A 100 11.39 -3.33 -2.28
CA LEU A 100 10.36 -3.75 -1.34
C LEU A 100 9.57 -4.96 -1.85
N GLY A 101 9.27 -5.03 -3.14
CA GLY A 101 8.54 -6.14 -3.74
C GLY A 101 9.34 -7.44 -3.65
N GLN A 102 10.60 -7.41 -4.05
CA GLN A 102 11.49 -8.57 -3.95
C GLN A 102 11.75 -8.97 -2.49
N ALA A 103 11.88 -8.00 -1.58
CA ALA A 103 12.01 -8.26 -0.14
C ALA A 103 10.77 -8.95 0.43
N ALA A 104 9.57 -8.52 0.04
CA ALA A 104 8.30 -9.11 0.46
C ALA A 104 8.16 -10.57 -0.02
N LEU A 105 8.43 -10.84 -1.31
CA LEU A 105 8.40 -12.20 -1.88
C LEU A 105 9.40 -13.13 -1.16
N THR A 106 10.61 -12.64 -0.89
CA THR A 106 11.62 -13.36 -0.11
C THR A 106 11.13 -13.66 1.30
N LYS A 107 10.45 -12.70 1.95
CA LYS A 107 9.91 -12.86 3.30
C LYS A 107 8.79 -13.89 3.35
N ILE A 108 7.90 -13.94 2.35
CA ILE A 108 6.84 -14.96 2.23
C ILE A 108 7.46 -16.36 2.16
N THR A 109 8.49 -16.55 1.33
CA THR A 109 9.20 -17.82 1.21
C THR A 109 9.83 -18.24 2.56
N LYS A 110 10.43 -17.28 3.29
CA LYS A 110 10.96 -17.53 4.64
C LYS A 110 9.86 -17.90 5.64
N ASN A 111 8.69 -17.23 5.57
CA ASN A 111 7.56 -17.50 6.45
C ASN A 111 6.97 -18.89 6.21
N ALA A 112 6.83 -19.32 4.95
CA ALA A 112 6.34 -20.66 4.62
C ALA A 112 7.24 -21.77 5.18
N ARG A 113 8.56 -21.54 5.25
CA ARG A 113 9.50 -22.47 5.90
C ARG A 113 9.37 -22.46 7.42
N LYS A 114 9.12 -21.27 8.01
CA LYS A 114 8.97 -21.11 9.46
C LYS A 114 7.64 -21.69 9.98
N TYR A 115 6.59 -21.62 9.17
CA TYR A 115 5.24 -22.09 9.49
C TYR A 115 4.76 -23.05 8.38
N PRO A 116 5.26 -24.30 8.36
CA PRO A 116 4.85 -25.27 7.36
C PRO A 116 3.38 -25.63 7.54
N VAL A 117 2.69 -25.91 6.43
CA VAL A 117 1.34 -26.48 6.49
C VAL A 117 1.46 -27.83 7.20
N ALA A 118 0.77 -27.99 8.33
CA ALA A 118 0.66 -29.29 8.97
C ALA A 118 0.10 -30.27 7.95
N ARG A 119 0.80 -31.38 7.70
CA ARG A 119 0.24 -32.45 6.89
C ARG A 119 -0.90 -33.05 7.71
N SER A 120 -2.14 -32.80 7.28
CA SER A 120 -3.31 -33.57 7.69
C SER A 120 -3.24 -34.98 7.12
#